data_AF-A0A2E5K3Q0-F1
#
_entry.id   AF-A0A2E5K3Q0-F1
#
_cell.length_a   1.000
_cell.length_b   1.000
_cell.length_c   1.000
_cell.angle_alpha   90.00
_cell.angle_beta   90.00
_cell.angle_gamma   90.00
#
_symmetry.space_group_name_H-M   'P 1'
#
loop_
_entity.id
_entity.type
_entity.pdbx_description
1 polymer ?
#
loop_
_entity_poly.entity_id
_entity_poly.type
_entity_poly.pdbx_seq_one_letter_code
_entity_poly.pdbx_strand_id
1 'polypeptide(L)'
;MKTSLGILGITLIIGIFSLMAEPTKEAETDPVKAARLKELTPLQYRVTQREGTEPPFRNEYWDNKKPGIYVDIVSGEPLFSSKDKYRSGTGWPSFTQPLESENILEKTDFHLGYPRTEIRSKNADSHLGHVFPDGSRATGLRYCMNSAAMRFIPLANLEDEGYGQYLPLFEEKPKKEAKDTEK
;
A
#
# COMPACT_ATOMS: atom_id res chain seq x y z
N MET A 1 -54.63 20.74 54.05
CA MET A 1 -54.30 20.10 52.76
C MET A 1 -53.92 21.19 51.76
N LYS A 2 -52.63 21.26 51.38
CA LYS A 2 -52.05 21.77 50.12
C LYS A 2 -50.58 22.12 50.39
N THR A 3 -49.72 21.21 49.99
CA THR A 3 -48.27 21.33 49.91
C THR A 3 -47.87 21.93 48.56
N SER A 4 -46.92 22.85 48.56
CA SER A 4 -46.18 23.42 47.42
C SER A 4 -45.08 24.30 48.02
N LEU A 5 -43.87 24.47 47.48
CA LEU A 5 -43.22 24.01 46.25
C LEU A 5 -41.75 24.51 46.32
N GLY A 6 -40.82 23.84 45.66
CA GLY A 6 -39.49 24.36 45.30
C GLY A 6 -38.36 23.57 45.97
N ILE A 7 -37.47 22.89 45.25
CA ILE A 7 -36.29 23.37 44.49
C ILE A 7 -35.60 22.03 44.08
N LEU A 8 -34.94 21.76 42.96
CA LEU A 8 -34.56 22.43 41.72
C LEU A 8 -34.00 21.27 40.86
N GLY A 9 -34.50 21.10 39.63
CA GLY A 9 -34.07 20.04 38.74
C GLY A 9 -32.66 20.30 38.19
N ILE A 10 -31.75 19.33 38.34
CA ILE A 10 -30.45 19.31 37.67
C ILE A 10 -30.65 18.66 36.31
N THR A 11 -30.51 19.44 35.23
CA THR A 11 -30.50 18.93 33.86
C THR A 11 -29.10 18.39 33.54
N LEU A 12 -28.98 17.06 33.43
CA LEU A 12 -27.78 16.37 32.96
C LEU A 12 -27.73 16.48 31.42
N ILE A 13 -26.89 17.37 30.90
CA ILE A 13 -26.57 17.42 29.46
C ILE A 13 -25.54 16.32 29.18
N ILE A 14 -26.00 15.18 28.66
CA ILE A 14 -25.13 14.15 28.09
C ILE A 14 -24.75 14.62 26.68
N GLY A 15 -23.61 15.28 26.56
CA GLY A 15 -22.99 15.60 25.28
C GLY A 15 -22.39 14.34 24.66
N ILE A 16 -23.09 13.73 23.70
CA ILE A 16 -22.50 12.74 22.79
C ILE A 16 -21.67 13.53 21.79
N PHE A 17 -20.37 13.68 22.07
CA PHE A 17 -19.40 14.22 21.12
C PHE A 17 -19.05 13.08 20.15
N SER A 18 -19.87 12.90 19.13
CA SER A 18 -19.58 12.00 18.01
C SER A 18 -18.47 12.64 17.19
N LEU A 19 -17.24 12.13 17.35
CA LEU A 19 -16.07 12.51 16.56
C LEU A 19 -16.20 11.87 15.16
N MET A 20 -17.07 12.44 14.33
CA MET A 20 -16.98 12.27 12.88
C MET A 20 -16.02 13.36 12.41
N ALA A 21 -14.74 13.00 12.29
CA ALA A 21 -13.82 13.82 11.52
C ALA A 21 -14.36 13.86 10.08
N GLU A 22 -14.99 14.96 9.70
CA GLU A 22 -15.33 15.21 8.30
C GLU A 22 -14.03 15.21 7.50
N PRO A 23 -13.94 14.47 6.38
CA PRO A 23 -12.77 14.57 5.52
C PRO A 23 -12.68 16.02 5.06
N THR A 24 -11.57 16.67 5.40
CA THR A 24 -11.36 18.07 5.02
C THR A 24 -11.39 18.17 3.50
N LYS A 25 -12.10 19.19 3.01
CA LYS A 25 -12.24 19.59 1.60
C LYS A 25 -10.89 19.71 0.84
N GLU A 26 -9.77 19.71 1.56
CA GLU A 26 -8.40 19.70 1.03
C GLU A 26 -8.03 18.37 0.32
N ALA A 27 -8.60 17.24 0.73
CA ALA A 27 -8.38 15.96 0.05
C ALA A 27 -9.03 15.90 -1.34
N GLU A 28 -9.98 16.81 -1.63
CA GLU A 28 -10.78 16.79 -2.86
C GLU A 28 -10.07 17.43 -4.06
N THR A 29 -8.94 18.13 -3.86
CA THR A 29 -8.20 18.75 -4.98
C THR A 29 -6.69 18.78 -4.77
N ASP A 30 -6.04 17.61 -4.66
CA ASP A 30 -4.60 17.55 -4.94
C ASP A 30 -4.40 17.74 -6.46
N PRO A 31 -3.89 18.90 -6.93
CA PRO A 31 -3.73 19.17 -8.35
C PRO A 31 -2.69 18.25 -8.99
N VAL A 32 -1.71 17.75 -8.21
CA VAL A 32 -0.68 16.82 -8.69
C VAL A 32 -1.30 15.46 -8.98
N LYS A 33 -2.07 14.92 -8.02
CA LYS A 33 -2.87 13.70 -8.22
C LYS A 33 -3.81 13.87 -9.42
N ALA A 34 -4.57 14.95 -9.49
CA ALA A 34 -5.53 15.19 -10.58
C ALA A 34 -4.85 15.27 -11.95
N ALA A 35 -3.67 15.88 -12.06
CA ALA A 35 -2.89 15.88 -13.29
C ALA A 35 -2.41 14.47 -13.65
N ARG A 36 -1.85 13.73 -12.66
CA ARG A 36 -1.32 12.39 -12.88
C ARG A 36 -2.40 11.39 -13.31
N LEU A 37 -3.61 11.51 -12.75
CA LEU A 37 -4.76 10.68 -13.16
C LEU A 37 -5.15 10.84 -14.64
N LYS A 38 -4.92 12.01 -15.24
CA LYS A 38 -5.18 12.26 -16.68
C LYS A 38 -4.15 11.60 -17.59
N GLU A 39 -2.97 11.28 -17.08
CA GLU A 39 -1.89 10.64 -17.82
C GLU A 39 -1.95 9.11 -17.73
N LEU A 40 -2.81 8.56 -16.87
CA LEU A 40 -2.98 7.12 -16.73
C LEU A 40 -3.60 6.52 -18.00
N THR A 41 -3.09 5.35 -18.39
CA THR A 41 -3.79 4.51 -19.36
C THR A 41 -5.15 4.05 -18.81
N PRO A 42 -6.09 3.64 -19.69
CA PRO A 42 -7.38 3.12 -19.24
C PRO A 42 -7.27 1.94 -18.27
N LEU A 43 -6.23 1.10 -18.41
CA LEU A 43 -5.99 -0.02 -17.48
C LEU A 43 -5.50 0.48 -16.12
N GLN A 44 -4.51 1.36 -16.08
CA GLN A 44 -3.98 1.94 -14.85
C GLN A 44 -5.06 2.69 -14.07
N TYR A 45 -5.87 3.49 -14.76
CA TYR A 45 -6.99 4.19 -14.13
C TYR A 45 -8.04 3.22 -13.58
N ARG A 46 -8.43 2.20 -14.37
CA ARG A 46 -9.39 1.19 -13.91
C ARG A 46 -8.88 0.42 -12.70
N VAL A 47 -7.60 0.03 -12.70
CA VAL A 47 -7.00 -0.70 -11.57
C VAL A 47 -6.97 0.19 -10.34
N THR A 48 -6.30 1.35 -10.41
CA THR A 48 -6.04 2.21 -9.24
C THR A 48 -7.28 2.90 -8.70
N GLN A 49 -8.21 3.36 -9.55
CA GLN A 49 -9.34 4.21 -9.15
C GLN A 49 -10.69 3.49 -9.12
N ARG A 50 -10.77 2.28 -9.69
CA ARG A 50 -12.02 1.51 -9.79
C ARG A 50 -11.87 0.06 -9.33
N GLU A 51 -10.86 -0.21 -8.51
CA GLU A 51 -10.64 -1.52 -7.88
C GLU A 51 -10.58 -2.67 -8.91
N GLY A 52 -10.09 -2.36 -10.11
CA GLY A 52 -9.94 -3.32 -11.18
C GLY A 52 -8.72 -4.22 -10.98
N THR A 53 -8.75 -5.39 -11.61
CA THR A 53 -7.64 -6.35 -11.62
C THR A 53 -7.13 -6.56 -13.04
N GLU A 54 -5.82 -6.45 -13.25
CA GLU A 54 -5.20 -6.75 -14.55
C GLU A 54 -5.13 -8.26 -14.80
N PRO A 55 -5.05 -8.73 -16.07
CA PRO A 55 -5.00 -10.16 -16.34
C PRO A 55 -3.69 -10.81 -15.84
N PRO A 56 -3.76 -12.05 -15.31
CA PRO A 56 -2.56 -12.77 -14.87
C PRO A 56 -1.64 -13.09 -16.04
N PHE A 57 -0.33 -13.08 -15.81
CA PHE A 57 0.73 -13.36 -16.79
C PHE A 57 0.75 -12.45 -18.03
N ARG A 58 -0.10 -11.43 -18.07
CA ARG A 58 -0.21 -10.46 -19.17
C ARG A 58 -0.11 -9.05 -18.60
N ASN A 59 0.95 -8.83 -17.83
CA ASN A 59 1.25 -7.58 -17.18
C ASN A 59 2.77 -7.37 -17.14
N GLU A 60 3.21 -6.17 -16.77
CA GLU A 60 4.60 -5.76 -16.95
C GLU A 60 5.55 -6.36 -15.92
N TYR A 61 5.08 -6.63 -14.69
CA TYR A 61 5.97 -6.88 -13.57
C TYR A 61 5.86 -8.28 -12.95
N TRP A 62 4.99 -9.18 -13.42
CA TRP A 62 4.92 -10.53 -12.84
C TRP A 62 6.27 -11.26 -12.89
N ASP A 63 7.04 -11.15 -13.98
CA ASP A 63 8.34 -11.81 -14.17
C ASP A 63 9.56 -10.89 -14.01
N ASN A 64 9.36 -9.61 -13.69
CA ASN A 64 10.46 -8.67 -13.48
C ASN A 64 11.37 -9.15 -12.31
N LYS A 65 12.69 -9.19 -12.56
CA LYS A 65 13.75 -9.59 -11.61
C LYS A 65 14.82 -8.52 -11.43
N LYS A 66 14.68 -7.36 -12.05
CA LYS A 66 15.68 -6.28 -11.97
C LYS A 66 15.71 -5.73 -10.53
N PRO A 67 16.90 -5.34 -10.03
CA PRO A 67 17.00 -4.66 -8.74
C PRO A 67 16.39 -3.26 -8.83
N GLY A 68 15.59 -2.88 -7.84
CA GLY A 68 14.90 -1.60 -7.79
C GLY A 68 13.69 -1.62 -6.86
N ILE A 69 12.91 -0.54 -6.88
CA ILE A 69 11.69 -0.41 -6.08
C ILE A 69 10.47 -0.23 -6.98
N TYR A 70 9.29 -0.48 -6.41
CA TYR A 70 8.00 -0.23 -7.02
C TYR A 70 7.35 0.91 -6.24
N VAL A 71 6.96 1.95 -6.96
CA VAL A 71 6.30 3.14 -6.41
C VAL A 71 4.87 3.21 -6.93
N ASP A 72 3.97 3.89 -6.21
CA ASP A 72 2.63 4.16 -6.74
C ASP A 72 2.75 4.99 -8.03
N ILE A 73 2.02 4.57 -9.06
CA ILE A 73 1.99 5.29 -10.34
C ILE A 73 1.34 6.68 -10.25
N VAL A 74 0.54 6.93 -9.20
CA VAL A 74 -0.19 8.19 -8.97
C VAL A 74 0.60 9.13 -8.05
N SER A 75 0.92 8.71 -6.82
CA SER A 75 1.60 9.57 -5.84
C SER A 75 3.13 9.52 -5.94
N GLY A 76 3.70 8.46 -6.52
CA GLY A 76 5.13 8.20 -6.47
C GLY A 76 5.63 7.72 -5.10
N GLU A 77 4.75 7.42 -4.15
CA GLU A 77 5.17 6.93 -2.84
C GLU A 77 5.76 5.51 -2.94
N PRO A 78 6.82 5.18 -2.19
CA PRO A 78 7.45 3.87 -2.23
C PRO A 78 6.56 2.77 -1.64
N LEU A 79 6.33 1.69 -2.40
CA LEU A 79 5.41 0.62 -2.02
C LEU A 79 6.12 -0.69 -1.71
N PHE A 80 6.97 -1.17 -2.62
CA PHE A 80 7.61 -2.49 -2.50
C PHE A 80 9.05 -2.50 -3.02
N SER A 81 9.88 -3.37 -2.45
CA SER A 81 11.24 -3.62 -2.94
C SER A 81 11.31 -4.88 -3.80
N SER A 82 12.16 -4.87 -4.83
CA SER A 82 12.47 -6.10 -5.58
C SER A 82 13.15 -7.17 -4.72
N LYS A 83 13.71 -6.83 -3.55
CA LYS A 83 14.29 -7.77 -2.58
C LYS A 83 13.24 -8.69 -1.96
N ASP A 84 12.03 -8.18 -1.79
CA ASP A 84 10.88 -8.87 -1.21
C ASP A 84 9.98 -9.49 -2.27
N LYS A 85 10.24 -9.18 -3.55
CA LYS A 85 9.53 -9.79 -4.68
C LYS A 85 9.92 -11.25 -4.86
N TYR A 86 8.95 -12.11 -5.12
CA TYR A 86 9.19 -13.52 -5.40
C TYR A 86 8.20 -14.09 -6.43
N ARG A 87 8.54 -15.26 -6.97
CA ARG A 87 7.69 -15.99 -7.91
C ARG A 87 6.65 -16.80 -7.12
N SER A 88 5.44 -16.27 -6.99
CA SER A 88 4.31 -16.95 -6.35
C SER A 88 3.63 -17.98 -7.26
N GLY A 89 3.74 -17.81 -8.58
CA GLY A 89 3.03 -18.62 -9.57
C GLY A 89 1.59 -18.16 -9.85
N THR A 90 1.14 -17.04 -9.27
CA THR A 90 -0.23 -16.53 -9.47
C THR A 90 -0.42 -15.72 -10.74
N GLY A 91 0.67 -15.22 -11.32
CA GLY A 91 0.64 -14.39 -12.54
C GLY A 91 0.61 -12.88 -12.29
N TRP A 92 0.76 -12.45 -11.03
CA TRP A 92 0.91 -11.05 -10.64
C TRP A 92 2.19 -10.84 -9.82
N PRO A 93 2.80 -9.63 -9.84
CA PRO A 93 3.94 -9.34 -8.97
C PRO A 93 3.54 -9.58 -7.51
N SER A 94 4.33 -10.42 -6.84
CA SER A 94 4.05 -10.86 -5.47
C SER A 94 5.21 -10.53 -4.55
N PHE A 95 4.91 -9.99 -3.38
CA PHE A 95 5.88 -9.53 -2.39
C PHE A 95 5.61 -10.15 -1.02
N THR A 96 6.63 -10.25 -0.19
CA THR A 96 6.52 -10.76 1.18
C THR A 96 6.11 -9.71 2.21
N GLN A 97 6.43 -8.45 1.93
CA GLN A 97 6.21 -7.30 2.80
C GLN A 97 6.27 -6.00 1.99
N PRO A 98 5.65 -4.91 2.48
CA PRO A 98 5.87 -3.57 1.93
C PRO A 98 7.26 -3.05 2.22
N LEU A 99 7.70 -2.08 1.43
CA LEU A 99 8.95 -1.36 1.66
C LEU A 99 8.84 -0.45 2.89
N GLU A 100 7.73 0.28 2.99
CA GLU A 100 7.37 1.13 4.12
C GLU A 100 5.93 0.79 4.52
N SER A 101 5.75 0.24 5.73
CA SER A 101 4.43 -0.17 6.22
C SER A 101 3.45 1.00 6.31
N GLU A 102 3.96 2.20 6.57
CA GLU A 102 3.21 3.44 6.70
C GLU A 102 2.62 3.94 5.38
N ASN A 103 3.07 3.44 4.22
CA ASN A 103 2.55 3.80 2.91
C ASN A 103 1.42 2.86 2.44
N ILE A 104 1.12 1.82 3.24
CA ILE A 104 0.07 0.84 2.95
C ILE A 104 -1.13 1.03 3.85
N LEU A 105 -2.32 1.01 3.24
CA LEU A 105 -3.59 0.92 3.93
C LEU A 105 -4.24 -0.43 3.66
N GLU A 106 -4.75 -1.06 4.71
CA GLU A 106 -5.54 -2.28 4.62
C GLU A 106 -7.03 -1.94 4.72
N LYS A 107 -7.83 -2.51 3.80
CA LYS A 107 -9.29 -2.33 3.79
C LYS A 107 -9.97 -3.68 3.56
N THR A 108 -11.06 -3.92 4.28
CA THR A 108 -11.84 -5.14 4.08
C THR A 108 -12.67 -5.03 2.80
N ASP A 109 -12.54 -6.04 1.93
CA ASP A 109 -13.20 -6.15 0.64
C ASP A 109 -14.15 -7.37 0.63
N PHE A 110 -15.40 -7.17 0.20
CA PHE A 110 -16.45 -8.19 0.13
C PHE A 110 -16.94 -8.52 -1.30
N HIS A 111 -16.28 -8.05 -2.36
CA HIS A 111 -16.76 -8.19 -3.75
C HIS A 111 -16.95 -9.64 -4.23
N LEU A 112 -16.31 -10.62 -3.57
CA LEU A 112 -16.44 -12.06 -3.90
C LEU A 112 -17.30 -12.85 -2.91
N GLY A 113 -18.09 -12.18 -2.06
CA GLY A 113 -18.96 -12.83 -1.07
C GLY A 113 -18.25 -13.38 0.16
N TYR A 114 -16.93 -13.23 0.26
CA TYR A 114 -16.11 -13.51 1.43
C TYR A 114 -15.12 -12.35 1.67
N PRO A 115 -14.73 -12.08 2.93
CA PRO A 115 -13.80 -11.00 3.24
C PRO A 115 -12.40 -11.29 2.69
N ARG A 116 -11.83 -10.29 2.03
CA ARG A 116 -10.42 -10.22 1.62
C ARG A 116 -9.81 -8.95 2.17
N THR A 117 -8.49 -8.93 2.32
CA THR A 117 -7.76 -7.72 2.71
C THR A 117 -7.24 -7.04 1.46
N GLU A 118 -7.90 -5.96 1.06
CA GLU A 118 -7.47 -5.04 0.01
C GLU A 118 -6.28 -4.22 0.50
N ILE A 119 -5.31 -4.02 -0.40
CA ILE A 119 -4.13 -3.19 -0.19
C ILE A 119 -4.25 -1.93 -1.05
N ARG A 120 -4.16 -0.77 -0.40
CA ARG A 120 -4.22 0.55 -1.03
C ARG A 120 -3.00 1.39 -0.66
N SER A 121 -2.61 2.31 -1.54
CA SER A 121 -1.58 3.30 -1.21
C SER A 121 -2.14 4.39 -0.31
N LYS A 122 -1.31 4.96 0.56
CA LYS A 122 -1.78 5.95 1.53
C LYS A 122 -2.04 7.32 0.92
N ASN A 123 -1.13 7.83 0.10
CA ASN A 123 -1.20 9.22 -0.35
C ASN A 123 -2.17 9.39 -1.53
N ALA A 124 -2.29 8.39 -2.41
CA ALA A 124 -3.21 8.46 -3.55
C ALA A 124 -4.50 7.65 -3.37
N ASP A 125 -4.63 6.83 -2.32
CA ASP A 125 -5.73 5.88 -2.17
C ASP A 125 -5.89 4.99 -3.42
N SER A 126 -4.77 4.62 -4.06
CA SER A 126 -4.77 3.76 -5.23
C SER A 126 -5.02 2.32 -4.81
N HIS A 127 -5.98 1.64 -5.43
CA HIS A 127 -6.09 0.19 -5.32
C HIS A 127 -4.84 -0.48 -5.91
N LEU A 128 -4.12 -1.23 -5.08
CA LEU A 128 -2.89 -1.93 -5.47
C LEU A 128 -3.16 -3.41 -5.73
N GLY A 129 -3.95 -4.06 -4.87
CA GLY A 129 -4.29 -5.47 -4.97
C GLY A 129 -4.77 -6.02 -3.63
N HIS A 130 -4.34 -7.24 -3.29
CA HIS A 130 -4.75 -7.92 -2.05
C HIS A 130 -3.58 -8.62 -1.37
N VAL A 131 -3.69 -8.76 -0.05
CA VAL A 131 -2.78 -9.59 0.76
C VAL A 131 -3.47 -10.89 1.18
N PHE A 132 -2.71 -11.99 1.15
CA PHE A 132 -3.20 -13.33 1.47
C PHE A 132 -2.29 -14.01 2.52
N PRO A 133 -2.83 -14.83 3.43
CA PRO A 133 -2.05 -15.56 4.43
C PRO A 133 -1.46 -16.88 3.90
N ASP A 134 -1.26 -17.00 2.59
CA ASP A 134 -0.76 -18.20 1.89
C ASP A 134 0.69 -18.02 1.37
N GLY A 135 1.43 -17.08 1.95
CA GLY A 135 2.82 -16.83 1.58
C GLY A 135 3.74 -17.97 2.02
N SER A 136 4.62 -18.41 1.12
CA SER A 136 5.57 -19.52 1.36
C SER A 136 6.89 -19.10 2.01
N ARG A 137 7.04 -17.82 2.36
CA ARG A 137 8.28 -17.22 2.88
C ARG A 137 8.11 -16.82 4.35
N ALA A 138 9.17 -16.27 4.94
CA ALA A 138 9.28 -16.02 6.39
C ALA A 138 8.09 -15.25 7.01
N THR A 139 7.44 -14.36 6.26
CA THR A 139 6.29 -13.58 6.75
C THR A 139 4.98 -14.35 6.74
N GLY A 140 4.87 -15.46 5.99
CA GLY A 140 3.59 -16.15 5.74
C GLY A 140 2.59 -15.34 4.89
N LEU A 141 2.96 -14.14 4.45
CA LEU A 141 2.10 -13.24 3.71
C LEU A 141 2.47 -13.18 2.23
N ARG A 142 1.46 -13.01 1.38
CA ARG A 142 1.61 -12.77 -0.05
C ARG A 142 0.85 -11.51 -0.45
N TYR A 143 1.59 -10.43 -0.65
CA TYR A 143 1.09 -9.20 -1.24
C TYR A 143 1.03 -9.38 -2.76
N CYS A 144 -0.16 -9.61 -3.31
CA CYS A 144 -0.41 -9.88 -4.73
C CYS A 144 -0.93 -8.61 -5.43
N MET A 145 -0.04 -7.87 -6.07
CA MET A 145 -0.30 -6.52 -6.55
C MET A 145 -0.53 -6.48 -8.06
N ASN A 146 -1.22 -5.46 -8.55
CA ASN A 146 -1.33 -5.16 -9.97
C ASN A 146 -0.12 -4.34 -10.44
N SER A 147 0.53 -4.76 -11.52
CA SER A 147 1.59 -3.99 -12.19
C SER A 147 1.08 -2.63 -12.64
N ALA A 148 -0.14 -2.56 -13.17
CA ALA A 148 -0.78 -1.32 -13.59
C ALA A 148 -1.03 -0.31 -12.46
N ALA A 149 -0.85 -0.68 -11.20
CA ALA A 149 -0.91 0.26 -10.07
C ALA A 149 0.46 0.84 -9.69
N MET A 150 1.53 0.33 -10.29
CA MET A 150 2.90 0.62 -9.87
C MET A 150 3.75 1.11 -11.04
N ARG A 151 4.81 1.82 -10.71
CA ARG A 151 5.92 2.14 -11.62
C ARG A 151 7.20 1.58 -11.02
N PHE A 152 7.99 0.88 -11.83
CA PHE A 152 9.27 0.34 -11.39
C PHE A 152 10.39 1.36 -11.57
N ILE A 153 11.18 1.58 -10.51
CA ILE A 153 12.39 2.42 -10.52
C ILE A 153 13.60 1.49 -10.44
N PRO A 154 14.38 1.32 -11.52
CA PRO A 154 15.60 0.54 -11.48
C PRO A 154 16.59 1.09 -10.45
N LEU A 155 17.39 0.21 -9.83
CA LEU A 155 18.46 0.58 -8.89
C LEU A 155 19.34 1.72 -9.41
N ALA A 156 19.71 1.65 -10.69
CA ALA A 156 20.56 2.65 -11.35
C ALA A 156 19.94 4.07 -11.40
N ASN A 157 18.62 4.19 -11.22
CA ASN A 157 17.87 5.44 -11.32
C ASN A 157 17.38 5.95 -9.96
N LEU A 158 17.64 5.23 -8.85
CA LEU A 158 17.07 5.61 -7.55
C LEU A 158 17.50 7.00 -7.12
N GLU A 159 18.80 7.32 -7.23
CA GLU A 159 19.31 8.65 -6.86
C GLU A 159 18.69 9.75 -7.74
N ASP A 160 18.78 9.58 -9.06
CA ASP A 160 18.34 10.57 -10.05
C ASP A 160 16.83 10.85 -9.99
N GLU A 161 16.03 9.86 -9.54
CA GLU A 161 14.58 9.99 -9.40
C GLU A 161 14.13 10.36 -7.97
N GLY A 162 15.06 10.66 -7.05
CA GLY A 162 14.74 11.15 -5.69
C GLY A 162 14.44 10.07 -4.66
N TYR A 163 14.89 8.84 -4.93
CA TYR A 163 14.72 7.65 -4.09
C TYR A 163 16.07 7.13 -3.53
N GLY A 164 17.09 8.00 -3.48
CA GLY A 164 18.45 7.68 -3.06
C GLY A 164 18.56 7.04 -1.67
N GLN A 165 17.62 7.35 -0.76
CA GLN A 165 17.56 6.76 0.57
C GLN A 165 17.41 5.23 0.57
N TYR A 166 16.97 4.62 -0.54
CA TYR A 166 16.82 3.17 -0.66
C TYR A 166 18.03 2.46 -1.29
N LEU A 167 19.06 3.19 -1.74
CA LEU A 167 20.31 2.60 -2.25
C LEU A 167 20.92 1.57 -1.28
N PRO A 168 20.98 1.81 0.05
CA PRO A 168 21.57 0.85 0.99
C PRO A 168 20.86 -0.52 1.05
N LEU A 169 19.63 -0.63 0.57
CA LEU A 169 18.92 -1.92 0.50
C LEU A 169 19.56 -2.91 -0.49
N PHE A 170 20.33 -2.38 -1.45
CA PHE A 170 20.91 -3.13 -2.55
C PHE A 170 22.42 -3.30 -2.46
N GLU A 171 23.04 -2.71 -1.43
CA GLU A 171 24.45 -2.93 -1.13
C GLU A 171 24.69 -4.35 -0.61
N GLU A 172 25.75 -5.01 -1.10
CA GLU A 172 26.16 -6.29 -0.55
C GLU A 172 26.77 -6.08 0.84
N LYS A 173 26.22 -6.74 1.86
CA LYS A 173 26.91 -6.80 3.16
C LYS A 173 28.21 -7.59 2.98
N PRO A 174 29.35 -7.10 3.48
CA PRO A 174 30.59 -7.85 3.42
C PRO A 174 30.39 -9.22 4.06
N LYS A 175 30.70 -10.29 3.32
CA LYS A 175 30.69 -11.66 3.85
C LYS A 175 31.63 -11.68 5.05
N LYS A 176 31.12 -11.99 6.24
CA LYS A 176 31.97 -12.37 7.37
C LYS A 176 32.75 -13.61 6.94
N GLU A 177 34.04 -13.45 6.67
CA GLU A 177 34.95 -14.58 6.47
C GLU A 177 34.83 -15.50 7.69
N ALA A 178 34.36 -16.71 7.45
CA ALA A 178 34.42 -17.77 8.46
C ALA A 178 35.90 -18.01 8.72
N LYS A 179 36.38 -17.62 9.90
CA LYS A 179 37.70 -18.04 10.37
C LYS A 179 37.62 -19.55 10.56
N ASP A 180 38.29 -20.28 9.68
CA ASP A 180 38.63 -21.68 9.86
C ASP A 180 39.43 -21.80 11.16
N THR A 181 38.77 -22.25 12.24
CA THR A 181 39.46 -22.76 13.41
C THR A 181 39.77 -24.23 13.17
N GLU A 182 40.93 -24.48 12.59
CA GLU A 182 41.65 -25.74 12.71
C GLU A 182 42.22 -25.84 14.14
N LYS A 183 41.75 -26.82 14.92
CA LYS A 183 42.53 -27.42 16.00
C LYS A 183 42.04 -28.83 16.32
#